data_AF-A0A428T6Z7-F1
#
_entry.id   AF-A0A428T6Z7-F1
#
_cell.length_a   1.000
_cell.length_b   1.000
_cell.length_c   1.000
_cell.angle_alpha   90.00
_cell.angle_beta   90.00
_cell.angle_gamma   90.00
#
_symmetry.space_group_name_H-M   'P 1'
#
loop_
_entity.id
_entity.type
_entity.pdbx_description
1 polymer ?
#
loop_
_entity_poly.entity_id
_entity_poly.type
_entity_poly.pdbx_seq_one_letter_code
_entity_poly.pdbx_strand_id
1 'polypeptide(L)'
;MAKGDDALAGREERGIQSHRFPPDLTNDRKIKFQGIYICVFNEETVHQKTLEENVGEYQVFEVPKGYTTYVRGVDVVCWLV
;
A
#
# COMPACT_ATOMS: atom_id res chain seq x y z
N MET A 1 -14.05 -17.02 -5.66
CA MET A 1 -13.92 -15.65 -6.20
C MET A 1 -12.83 -14.95 -5.41
N ALA A 2 -11.57 -15.10 -5.83
CA ALA A 2 -10.42 -14.51 -5.17
C ALA A 2 -10.03 -13.25 -5.94
N LYS A 3 -10.43 -12.09 -5.41
CA LYS A 3 -10.27 -10.77 -6.05
C LYS A 3 -8.81 -10.28 -6.07
N GLY A 4 -7.90 -11.03 -5.45
CA GLY A 4 -6.48 -10.67 -5.27
C GLY A 4 -5.55 -11.06 -6.42
N ASP A 5 -5.91 -12.06 -7.25
CA ASP A 5 -5.01 -12.57 -8.30
C ASP A 5 -4.95 -11.68 -9.56
N ASP A 6 -6.03 -10.95 -9.87
CA ASP A 6 -6.08 -10.10 -11.07
C ASP A 6 -5.24 -8.80 -10.92
N ALA A 7 -4.79 -8.47 -9.70
CA ALA A 7 -3.92 -7.32 -9.45
C ALA A 7 -2.46 -7.54 -9.87
N LEU A 8 -2.05 -8.82 -10.03
CA LEU A 8 -0.71 -9.23 -10.49
C LEU A 8 -0.63 -9.34 -12.01
N ALA A 9 -1.77 -9.46 -12.70
CA ALA A 9 -1.84 -9.48 -14.14
C ALA A 9 -1.88 -8.03 -14.64
N GLY A 10 -0.73 -7.44 -14.97
CA GLY A 10 -0.54 -6.06 -15.46
C GLY A 10 -1.37 -5.67 -16.68
N ARG A 11 -2.69 -5.68 -16.53
CA ARG A 11 -3.68 -5.12 -17.44
C ARG A 11 -3.82 -3.67 -17.04
N GLU A 12 -3.70 -2.78 -18.00
CA GLU A 12 -3.93 -1.36 -17.83
C GLU A 12 -5.33 -1.12 -17.24
N GLU A 13 -5.42 -1.01 -15.92
CA GLU A 13 -6.61 -0.53 -15.23
C GLU A 13 -6.69 0.98 -15.43
N ARG A 14 -7.13 1.37 -16.63
CA ARG A 14 -7.46 2.76 -16.97
C ARG A 14 -8.47 3.30 -15.95
N GLY A 15 -7.98 3.97 -14.91
CA GLY A 15 -8.80 4.69 -13.94
C GLY A 15 -8.53 4.41 -12.46
N ILE A 16 -7.67 3.44 -12.11
CA ILE A 16 -7.36 3.16 -10.70
C ILE A 16 -5.99 3.75 -10.36
N GLN A 17 -5.97 4.83 -9.56
CA GLN A 17 -4.73 5.42 -9.08
C GLN A 17 -4.01 4.42 -8.18
N SER A 18 -2.83 3.97 -8.59
CA SER A 18 -1.92 3.18 -7.77
C SER A 18 -0.63 3.95 -7.53
N HIS A 19 -0.04 3.75 -6.37
CA HIS A 19 1.22 4.38 -6.00
C HIS A 19 2.09 3.40 -5.23
N ARG A 20 3.38 3.40 -5.54
CA ARG A 20 4.39 2.64 -4.80
C ARG A 20 5.34 3.64 -4.15
N PHE A 21 5.41 3.60 -2.82
CA PHE A 21 6.35 4.39 -2.06
C PHE A 21 7.59 3.55 -1.75
N PRO A 22 8.80 4.10 -1.95
CA PRO A 22 10.03 3.41 -1.61
C PRO A 22 10.11 3.16 -0.10
N PRO A 23 10.82 2.10 0.33
CA PRO A 23 11.03 1.81 1.73
C PRO A 23 11.90 2.90 2.38
N ASP A 24 11.60 3.23 3.63
CA ASP A 24 12.52 4.02 4.45
C ASP A 24 13.41 3.10 5.27
N LEU A 25 14.72 3.17 5.10
CA LEU A 25 15.66 2.29 5.80
C LEU A 25 15.98 2.77 7.22
N THR A 26 15.58 3.99 7.56
CA THR A 26 16.02 4.68 8.78
C THR A 26 15.01 4.65 9.90
N ASN A 27 13.73 4.90 9.62
CA ASN A 27 12.70 5.04 10.65
C ASN A 27 11.39 4.36 10.24
N ASP A 28 10.67 3.89 11.25
CA ASP A 28 9.28 3.47 11.10
C ASP A 28 8.44 4.71 10.80
N ARG A 29 7.59 4.63 9.77
CA ARG A 29 6.78 5.74 9.29
C ARG A 29 5.31 5.45 9.47
N LYS A 30 4.49 6.50 9.52
CA LYS A 30 3.05 6.37 9.54
C LYS A 30 2.49 6.90 8.24
N ILE A 31 1.71 6.09 7.55
CA ILE A 31 1.03 6.49 6.32
C ILE A 31 -0.45 6.66 6.62
N LYS A 32 -0.99 7.80 6.25
CA LYS A 32 -2.43 8.04 6.23
C LYS A 32 -2.95 7.63 4.86
N PHE A 33 -3.91 6.71 4.83
CA PHE A 33 -4.44 6.13 3.60
C PHE A 33 -5.96 6.06 3.63
N GLN A 34 -6.57 6.36 2.48
CA GLN A 34 -7.96 6.12 2.14
C GLN A 34 -8.02 5.64 0.70
N GLY A 35 -8.67 4.50 0.46
CA GLY A 35 -8.72 3.90 -0.87
C GLY A 35 -9.02 2.41 -0.87
N ILE A 36 -8.79 1.77 -2.02
CA ILE A 36 -9.24 0.39 -2.26
C ILE A 36 -8.29 -0.64 -1.64
N TYR A 37 -6.98 -0.40 -1.60
CA TYR A 37 -6.03 -1.42 -1.18
C TYR A 37 -4.71 -0.80 -0.69
N ILE A 38 -4.19 -1.29 0.43
CA ILE A 38 -2.86 -0.95 0.94
C ILE A 38 -2.11 -2.21 1.41
N CYS A 39 -0.85 -2.33 0.99
CA CYS A 39 0.03 -3.43 1.31
C CYS A 39 1.45 -2.91 1.59
N VAL A 40 2.17 -3.61 2.45
CA VAL A 40 3.58 -3.38 2.70
C VAL A 40 4.39 -4.61 2.31
N PHE A 41 5.54 -4.38 1.70
CA PHE A 41 6.43 -5.43 1.22
C PHE A 41 7.86 -5.13 1.61
N ASN A 42 8.53 -6.10 2.23
CA ASN A 42 9.93 -6.04 2.58
C ASN A 42 10.72 -6.92 1.60
N GLU A 43 11.60 -6.28 0.83
CA GLU A 43 12.41 -6.95 -0.20
C GLU A 43 13.49 -7.86 0.40
N GLU A 44 14.03 -7.52 1.57
CA GLU A 44 15.11 -8.29 2.21
C GLU A 44 14.63 -9.64 2.76
N THR A 45 13.44 -9.64 3.36
CA THR A 45 12.83 -10.84 3.96
C THR A 45 11.82 -11.52 3.05
N VAL A 46 11.58 -10.96 1.85
CA VAL A 46 10.51 -11.37 0.92
C VAL A 46 9.16 -11.44 1.64
N HIS A 47 8.95 -10.54 2.60
CA HIS A 47 7.78 -10.54 3.46
C HIS A 47 6.75 -9.53 2.93
N GLN A 48 5.62 -10.04 2.48
CA GLN A 48 4.48 -9.22 2.05
C GLN A 48 3.36 -9.32 3.07
N LYS A 49 2.82 -8.16 3.46
CA LYS A 49 1.66 -8.08 4.33
C LYS A 49 0.67 -7.06 3.79
N THR A 50 -0.53 -7.52 3.43
CA THR A 50 -1.67 -6.63 3.19
C THR A 50 -2.05 -5.99 4.52
N LEU A 51 -2.12 -4.65 4.53
CA LEU A 51 -2.51 -3.91 5.73
C LEU A 51 -4.02 -3.85 5.83
N GLU A 52 -4.70 -3.42 4.77
CA GLU A 52 -6.15 -3.26 4.73
C GLU A 52 -6.68 -3.14 3.29
N GLU A 53 -7.95 -3.49 3.10
CA GLU A 53 -8.67 -3.36 1.83
C GLU A 53 -9.97 -2.58 2.01
N ASN A 54 -10.36 -1.78 1.02
CA ASN A 54 -11.56 -0.94 0.99
C ASN A 54 -11.65 0.01 2.20
N VAL A 55 -10.59 0.80 2.39
CA VAL A 55 -10.49 1.84 3.40
C VAL A 55 -11.36 3.03 2.98
N GLY A 56 -12.63 2.99 3.39
CA GLY A 56 -13.63 4.02 3.09
C GLY A 56 -13.48 5.30 3.92
N GLU A 57 -12.77 5.23 5.04
CA GLU A 57 -12.49 6.36 5.93
C GLU A 57 -10.99 6.51 6.14
N TYR A 58 -10.52 7.74 6.40
CA TYR A 58 -9.12 8.02 6.66
C TYR A 58 -8.55 7.20 7.82
N GLN A 59 -7.67 6.25 7.51
CA GLN A 59 -6.98 5.44 8.51
C GLN A 59 -5.47 5.67 8.48
N VAL A 60 -4.84 5.49 9.64
CA VAL A 60 -3.38 5.61 9.80
C VAL A 60 -2.81 4.22 9.98
N PHE A 61 -1.82 3.89 9.15
CA PHE A 61 -1.12 2.62 9.19
C PHE A 61 0.35 2.83 9.54
N GLU A 62 0.90 1.93 10.33
CA GLU A 62 2.31 1.90 10.68
C GLU A 62 3.06 1.08 9.62
N VAL A 63 4.02 1.72 8.96
CA VAL A 63 4.90 1.10 7.97
C VAL A 63 6.27 0.93 8.62
N PRO A 64 6.66 -0.31 8.93
CA PRO A 64 7.96 -0.56 9.53
C PRO A 64 9.09 -0.15 8.58
N LYS A 65 10.23 0.24 9.13
CA LYS A 65 11.41 0.55 8.31
C LYS A 65 11.81 -0.64 7.42
N GLY A 66 12.29 -0.35 6.22
CA GLY A 66 12.64 -1.34 5.20
C GLY A 66 11.45 -1.88 4.40
N TYR A 67 10.21 -1.45 4.69
CA TYR A 67 9.03 -1.87 3.94
C TYR A 67 8.63 -0.86 2.86
N THR A 68 8.56 -1.35 1.63
CA THR A 68 7.91 -0.69 0.49
C THR A 68 6.42 -0.65 0.75
N THR A 69 5.77 0.49 0.55
CA THR A 69 4.30 0.59 0.64
C THR A 69 3.70 0.64 -0.76
N TYR A 70 2.73 -0.22 -1.02
CA TYR A 70 1.95 -0.26 -2.24
C TYR A 70 0.49 0.07 -1.94
N VAL A 71 -0.06 1.03 -2.66
CA VAL A 71 -1.45 1.45 -2.53
C VAL A 71 -2.14 1.45 -3.89
N ARG A 72 -3.43 1.11 -3.92
CA ARG A 72 -4.24 1.05 -5.14
C ARG A 72 -5.65 1.57 -4.88
N GLY A 73 -6.22 2.22 -5.88
CA GLY A 73 -7.48 2.95 -5.77
C GLY A 73 -7.41 4.02 -4.71
N VAL A 74 -6.33 4.79 -4.72
CA VAL A 74 -6.06 5.81 -3.71
C VAL A 74 -7.00 6.99 -3.92
N ASP A 75 -7.73 7.34 -2.88
CA ASP A 75 -8.45 8.62 -2.80
C ASP A 75 -7.55 9.67 -2.12
N VAL A 76 -6.99 9.31 -0.96
CA VAL A 76 -5.97 10.13 -0.27
C VAL A 76 -4.85 9.26 0.29
N VAL A 77 -3.63 9.73 0.10
CA VAL A 77 -2.45 9.16 0.73
C VAL A 77 -1.47 10.27 1.14
N CYS A 78 -0.98 10.20 2.37
CA CYS A 78 0.03 11.13 2.87
C CYS A 78 0.88 10.48 3.95
N TRP A 79 2.18 10.76 3.95
CA TRP A 79 3.06 10.37 5.05
C TRP A 79 2.89 11.35 6.21
N LEU A 80 2.70 10.81 7.41
CA LEU A 80 2.78 11.59 8.64
C LEU A 80 4.26 11.66 9.03
N VAL A 81 4.78 12.89 9.07
CA VAL A 81 6.13 13.26 9.53
C VAL A 81 6.12 13.62 11.00
#